data_AF-A0A2H0RV10-F1
#
_entry.id   AF-A0A2H0RV10-F1
#
_cell.length_a   1.000
_cell.length_b   1.000
_cell.length_c   1.000
_cell.angle_alpha   90.00
_cell.angle_beta   90.00
_cell.angle_gamma   90.00
#
_symmetry.space_group_name_H-M   'P 1'
#
loop_
_entity.id
_entity.type
_entity.pdbx_description
1 polymer ?
#
loop_
_entity_poly.entity_id
_entity_poly.type
_entity_poly.pdbx_seq_one_letter_code
_entity_poly.pdbx_strand_id
1 'polypeptide(L)'
;MVMWPHVPLQMAQETMLVDTQRIQEAVAREDSLKDVEVLVQVAANDLRRIFDIESILEIVDDGTAPEELLDLKAAVLELEDVDPRISLFMEGEPDTGQDHL
;
A
#
# COMPACT_ATOMS: atom_id res chain seq x y z
N MET A 1 3.31 -6.62 -29.51
CA MET A 1 3.55 -5.38 -28.76
C MET A 1 2.24 -5.03 -28.08
N VAL A 2 2.06 -5.50 -26.85
CA VAL A 2 0.81 -5.32 -26.10
C VAL A 2 0.97 -4.03 -25.32
N MET A 3 0.33 -2.94 -25.78
CA MET A 3 0.24 -1.72 -25.00
C MET A 3 -0.82 -1.98 -23.92
N TRP A 4 -0.38 -2.30 -22.71
CA TRP A 4 -1.26 -2.21 -21.55
C TRP A 4 -1.82 -0.77 -21.46
N PRO A 5 -3.09 -0.59 -21.10
CA PRO A 5 -3.63 0.75 -20.91
C PRO A 5 -2.84 1.41 -19.78
N HIS A 6 -2.08 2.45 -20.12
CA HIS A 6 -1.53 3.36 -19.12
C HIS A 6 -2.71 3.89 -18.32
N VAL A 7 -2.85 3.42 -17.08
CA VAL A 7 -3.65 4.15 -16.09
C VAL A 7 -3.02 5.53 -16.00
N PRO A 8 -3.76 6.62 -16.24
CA PRO A 8 -3.22 7.96 -16.09
C PRO A 8 -2.67 8.10 -14.68
N LEU A 9 -1.44 8.61 -14.54
CA LEU A 9 -0.78 8.82 -13.25
C LEU A 9 -1.71 9.45 -12.21
N GLN A 10 -2.55 10.40 -12.63
CA GLN A 10 -3.55 11.05 -11.76
C GLN A 10 -4.62 10.10 -11.22
N MET A 11 -5.18 9.20 -12.04
CA MET A 11 -6.16 8.22 -11.54
C MET A 11 -5.52 7.26 -10.53
N ALA A 12 -4.26 6.93 -10.78
CA ALA A 12 -3.48 6.06 -9.93
C ALA A 12 -3.18 6.71 -8.57
N GLN A 13 -2.88 8.01 -8.57
CA GLN A 13 -2.73 8.83 -7.36
C GLN A 13 -4.07 9.02 -6.61
N GLU A 14 -5.19 9.22 -7.32
CA GLU A 14 -6.50 9.30 -6.68
C GLU A 14 -6.89 7.99 -5.98
N THR A 15 -6.62 6.84 -6.61
CA THR A 15 -6.83 5.53 -5.99
C THR A 15 -5.98 5.38 -4.71
N MET A 16 -4.68 5.69 -4.80
CA MET A 16 -3.78 5.68 -3.64
C MET A 16 -4.31 6.53 -2.48
N LEU A 17 -4.72 7.77 -2.76
CA LEU A 17 -5.18 8.69 -1.72
C LEU A 17 -6.43 8.18 -1.01
N VAL A 18 -7.35 7.57 -1.76
CA VAL A 18 -8.55 6.93 -1.20
C VAL A 18 -8.17 5.72 -0.33
N ASP A 19 -7.22 4.90 -0.76
CA ASP A 19 -6.78 3.72 -0.01
C ASP A 19 -6.02 4.10 1.27
N THR A 20 -5.11 5.08 1.19
CA THR A 20 -4.42 5.65 2.36
C THR A 20 -5.42 6.17 3.39
N GLN A 21 -6.42 6.95 2.93
CA GLN A 21 -7.44 7.50 3.82
C GLN A 21 -8.28 6.39 4.46
N ARG A 22 -8.64 5.35 3.71
CA ARG A 22 -9.36 4.19 4.24
C ARG A 22 -8.57 3.42 5.29
N ILE A 23 -7.28 3.23 5.07
CA ILE A 23 -6.37 2.60 6.05
C ILE A 23 -6.39 3.43 7.33
N GLN A 24 -6.14 4.75 7.24
CA GLN A 24 -6.15 5.62 8.42
C GLN A 24 -7.49 5.63 9.15
N GLU A 25 -8.61 5.64 8.43
CA GLU A 25 -9.95 5.55 9.03
C GLU A 25 -10.20 4.22 9.74
N ALA A 26 -9.78 3.10 9.15
CA ALA A 26 -9.92 1.78 9.77
C ALA A 26 -9.11 1.68 11.07
N VAL A 27 -7.91 2.26 11.08
CA VAL A 27 -7.05 2.35 12.28
C VAL A 27 -7.70 3.21 13.34
N ALA A 28 -8.15 4.41 12.97
CA ALA A 28 -8.77 5.36 13.90
C ALA A 28 -10.08 4.86 14.51
N ARG A 29 -10.79 3.94 13.83
CA ARG A 29 -12.03 3.33 14.31
C ARG A 29 -11.81 2.11 15.21
N GLU A 30 -10.56 1.70 15.45
CA GLU A 30 -10.24 0.41 16.07
C GLU A 30 -10.98 -0.74 15.37
N ASP A 31 -11.12 -0.62 14.04
CA ASP A 31 -11.72 -1.66 13.23
C ASP A 31 -10.88 -2.95 13.33
N SER A 32 -11.44 -4.08 12.94
CA SER A 32 -10.75 -5.37 13.10
C SER A 32 -9.37 -5.29 12.42
N LEU A 33 -8.29 -5.65 13.12
CA LEU A 33 -6.92 -5.68 12.57
C LEU A 33 -6.85 -6.36 11.19
N LYS A 34 -7.73 -7.33 10.98
CA LYS A 34 -7.88 -8.04 9.71
C LYS A 34 -8.30 -7.15 8.53
N ASP A 35 -9.17 -6.17 8.76
CA ASP A 35 -9.62 -5.22 7.74
C ASP A 35 -8.49 -4.25 7.37
N VAL A 36 -7.72 -3.80 8.36
CA VAL A 36 -6.50 -3.00 8.16
C VAL A 36 -5.45 -3.80 7.37
N GLU A 37 -5.20 -5.06 7.72
CA GLU A 37 -4.28 -5.96 7.00
C GLU A 37 -4.65 -6.06 5.50
N VAL A 38 -5.95 -6.25 5.20
CA VAL A 38 -6.44 -6.32 3.81
C VAL A 38 -6.21 -5.00 3.07
N LEU A 39 -6.48 -3.86 3.70
CA LEU A 39 -6.31 -2.55 3.07
C LEU A 39 -4.84 -2.25 2.75
N VAL A 40 -3.91 -2.57 3.66
CA VAL A 40 -2.47 -2.40 3.41
C VAL A 40 -2.01 -3.30 2.26
N GLN A 41 -2.47 -4.55 2.21
CA GLN A 41 -2.14 -5.47 1.11
C GLN A 41 -2.64 -4.94 -0.25
N VAL A 42 -3.85 -4.38 -0.30
CA VAL A 42 -4.41 -3.77 -1.52
C VAL A 42 -3.56 -2.58 -1.95
N ALA A 43 -3.26 -1.66 -1.03
CA ALA A 43 -2.43 -0.49 -1.32
C ALA A 43 -1.02 -0.86 -1.81
N ALA A 44 -0.38 -1.87 -1.21
CA ALA A 44 0.92 -2.38 -1.65
C ALA A 44 0.86 -2.98 -3.08
N ASN A 45 -0.21 -3.71 -3.40
CA ASN A 45 -0.39 -4.29 -4.72
C ASN A 45 -0.59 -3.21 -5.80
N ASP A 46 -1.42 -2.21 -5.49
CA ASP A 46 -1.68 -1.10 -6.40
C ASP A 46 -0.42 -0.26 -6.63
N LEU A 47 0.37 0.00 -5.60
CA LEU A 47 1.69 0.63 -5.73
C LEU A 47 2.60 -0.10 -6.71
N ARG A 48 2.75 -1.43 -6.52
CA ARG A 48 3.57 -2.25 -7.39
C ARG A 48 3.06 -2.21 -8.83
N ARG A 49 1.75 -2.22 -9.03
CA ARG A 49 1.14 -2.21 -10.36
C ARG A 49 1.28 -0.85 -11.06
N ILE A 50 1.20 0.24 -10.32
CA ILE A 50 1.12 1.60 -10.85
C ILE A 50 2.51 2.21 -11.01
N PHE A 51 3.35 2.07 -9.98
CA PHE A 51 4.63 2.76 -9.87
C PHE A 51 5.83 1.84 -10.03
N ASP A 52 5.61 0.52 -10.24
CA ASP A 52 6.67 -0.49 -10.36
C ASP A 52 7.60 -0.50 -9.13
N ILE A 53 6.99 -0.40 -7.95
CA ILE A 53 7.67 -0.41 -6.65
C ILE A 53 7.50 -1.80 -6.02
N GLU A 54 8.58 -2.44 -5.58
CA GLU A 54 8.48 -3.78 -4.98
C GLU A 54 7.95 -3.71 -3.54
N SER A 55 8.28 -2.67 -2.79
CA SER A 55 7.90 -2.48 -1.39
C SER A 55 7.48 -1.04 -1.07
N ILE A 56 6.46 -0.85 -0.23
CA ILE A 56 6.08 0.48 0.31
C ILE A 56 7.29 1.18 0.97
N LEU A 57 8.23 0.40 1.53
CA LEU A 57 9.43 0.92 2.19
C LEU A 57 10.46 1.51 1.21
N GLU A 58 10.40 1.14 -0.07
CA GLU A 58 11.27 1.69 -1.12
C GLU A 58 10.89 3.11 -1.53
N ILE A 59 9.73 3.61 -1.07
CA ILE A 59 9.33 4.99 -1.28
C ILE A 59 10.38 5.89 -0.60
N VAL A 60 11.13 6.62 -1.41
CA VAL A 60 12.25 7.48 -1.00
C VAL A 60 11.77 8.87 -0.59
N ASP A 61 12.17 9.32 0.61
CA ASP A 61 11.91 10.65 1.15
C ASP A 61 12.75 11.78 0.50
N ASP A 62 13.59 11.48 -0.50
CA ASP A 62 14.55 12.41 -1.10
C ASP A 62 13.91 13.49 -2.02
N GLY A 63 12.61 13.74 -1.85
CA GLY A 63 11.85 14.79 -2.54
C GLY A 63 11.46 14.47 -3.98
N THR A 64 11.81 13.29 -4.50
CA THR A 64 11.41 12.81 -5.83
C THR A 64 10.15 11.97 -5.81
N ALA A 65 9.79 11.40 -4.66
CA ALA A 65 8.53 10.67 -4.51
C ALA A 65 7.35 11.67 -4.41
N PRO A 66 6.18 11.34 -5.00
CA PRO A 66 4.95 12.08 -4.76
C PRO A 66 4.60 12.13 -3.27
N GLU A 67 4.06 13.27 -2.81
CA GLU A 67 3.69 13.50 -1.40
C GLU A 67 2.73 12.41 -0.90
N GLU A 68 1.83 11.96 -1.77
CA GLU A 68 0.84 10.92 -1.46
C GLU A 68 1.48 9.55 -1.17
N LEU A 69 2.61 9.25 -1.81
CA LEU A 69 3.37 8.02 -1.54
C LEU A 69 4.08 8.12 -0.19
N LEU A 70 4.57 9.31 0.16
CA LEU A 70 5.19 9.58 1.46
C LEU A 70 4.16 9.47 2.59
N ASP A 71 2.96 10.03 2.41
CA ASP A 71 1.84 9.90 3.34
C ASP A 71 1.43 8.45 3.55
N LEU A 72 1.35 7.66 2.47
CA LEU A 72 1.06 6.23 2.57
C LEU A 72 2.16 5.49 3.33
N LYS A 73 3.43 5.71 2.99
CA LYS A 73 4.56 5.11 3.71
C LYS A 73 4.50 5.44 5.20
N ALA A 74 4.23 6.69 5.56
CA ALA A 74 4.08 7.11 6.95
C ALA A 74 2.93 6.38 7.65
N ALA A 75 1.74 6.34 7.04
CA ALA A 75 0.57 5.67 7.61
C ALA A 75 0.79 4.17 7.85
N VAL A 76 1.50 3.48 6.94
CA VAL A 76 1.78 2.04 7.09
C VAL A 76 2.92 1.79 8.09
N LEU A 77 3.89 2.68 8.23
CA LEU A 77 4.90 2.61 9.29
C LEU A 77 4.30 2.82 10.68
N GLU A 78 3.35 3.74 10.83
CA GLU A 78 2.60 3.91 12.09
C GLU A 78 1.81 2.65 12.43
N LEU A 79 1.33 1.93 11.42
CA LEU A 79 0.63 0.66 11.60
C LEU A 79 1.53 -0.49 12.02
N GLU A 80 2.78 -0.53 11.56
CA GLU A 80 3.76 -1.51 11.99
C GLU A 80 4.02 -1.44 13.50
N ASP A 81 4.01 -0.23 14.07
CA ASP A 81 4.16 0.00 15.52
C ASP A 81 2.98 -0.60 16.30
N VAL A 82 1.77 -0.57 15.71
CA VAL A 82 0.55 -1.14 16.29
C VAL A 82 0.48 -2.66 16.10
N ASP A 83 0.81 -3.17 14.90
CA ASP A 83 0.85 -4.59 14.57
C ASP A 83 2.07 -4.93 13.70
N PRO A 84 3.08 -5.63 14.24
CA PRO A 84 4.31 -5.93 13.52
C PRO A 84 4.12 -6.90 12.35
N ARG A 85 2.96 -7.58 12.23
CA ARG A 85 2.64 -8.42 11.05
C ARG A 85 2.47 -7.59 9.79
N ILE A 86 2.20 -6.29 9.92
CA ILE A 86 2.09 -5.36 8.80
C ILE A 86 3.41 -5.25 8.02
N SER A 87 4.56 -5.44 8.69
CA SER A 87 5.89 -5.47 8.02
C SER A 87 5.96 -6.49 6.89
N LEU A 88 5.33 -7.65 7.06
CA LEU A 88 5.35 -8.72 6.05
C LEU A 88 4.71 -8.28 4.72
N PHE A 89 3.69 -7.43 4.80
CA PHE A 89 2.99 -6.90 3.62
C PHE A 89 3.73 -5.70 3.01
N MET A 90 4.52 -4.99 3.82
CA MET A 90 5.34 -3.86 3.37
C MET A 90 6.56 -4.32 2.59
N GLU A 91 7.25 -5.38 3.02
CA GLU A 91 8.51 -5.87 2.44
C GLU A 91 8.36 -6.44 1.02
N GLY A 92 7.14 -6.52 0.48
CA GLY A 92 6.93 -6.94 -0.89
C GLY A 92 7.08 -8.45 -1.09
N GLU A 93 7.00 -9.25 -0.03
CA GLU A 93 6.88 -10.71 -0.09
C GLU A 93 5.40 -11.10 -0.17
N PRO A 94 4.82 -11.31 -1.36
CA PRO A 94 3.56 -12.03 -1.46
C PRO A 94 3.85 -13.52 -1.35
N ASP A 95 3.97 -14.06 -0.14
CA ASP A 95 3.83 -15.51 0.02
C ASP A 95 2.98 -15.86 1.24
N THR A 96 1.67 -15.75 1.05
CA THR A 96 0.84 -16.88 1.45
C THR A 96 0.24 -17.43 0.18
N GLY A 97 0.93 -18.41 -0.39
CA GLY A 97 0.35 -19.29 -1.40
C GLY A 97 -1.12 -19.56 -1.10
N GLN A 98 -1.99 -19.07 -1.97
CA GLN A 98 -3.32 -19.65 -2.12
C GLN A 98 -3.14 -21.02 -2.77
N ASP A 99 -2.67 -21.99 -1.99
CA ASP A 99 -2.95 -23.40 -2.28
C ASP A 99 -4.43 -23.59 -1.97
N HIS A 100 -5.21 -23.42 -3.02
CA HIS A 100 -6.66 -23.57 -3.04
C HIS A 100 -6.94 -25.08 -2.95
N LEU A 101 -7.18 -25.59 -1.74
CA LEU A 101 -7.73 -26.94 -1.50
C LEU A 101 -9.25 -26.98 -1.73
#